data_AF-A0A0E0CJC2-F1
#
_entry.id   AF-A0A0E0CJC2-F1
#
_cell.length_a   1.000
_cell.length_b   1.000
_cell.length_c   1.000
_cell.angle_alpha   90.00
_cell.angle_beta   90.00
_cell.angle_gamma   90.00
#
_symmetry.space_group_name_H-M   'P 1'
#
loop_
_entity.id
_entity.type
_entity.pdbx_description
1 polymer ?
#
loop_
_entity_poly.entity_id
_entity_poly.type
_entity_poly.pdbx_seq_one_letter_code
_entity_poly.pdbx_strand_id
1 'polypeptide(L)'
;MRILLFCPKRLHLHEMVLALLNESDLFLSEEAVEQIVDQTFKQADLNDDGKIDPDEWKTFASKNPALLKNMTLPCLKDITMVFPSFILNSEVCEEEL
;
A
#
# COMPACT_ATOMS: atom_id res chain seq x y z
N MET A 1 6.23 4.91 -2.27
CA MET A 1 4.98 4.16 -2.03
C MET A 1 5.06 2.73 -2.59
N ARG A 2 6.08 1.95 -2.18
CA ARG A 2 6.32 0.58 -2.66
C ARG A 2 5.85 -0.48 -1.63
N ILE A 3 5.18 -0.02 -0.57
CA ILE A 3 5.07 -0.72 0.71
C ILE A 3 3.75 -1.51 0.81
N LEU A 4 2.72 -1.13 0.04
CA LEU A 4 1.44 -1.86 -0.04
C LEU A 4 1.47 -3.10 -0.96
N LEU A 5 2.60 -3.37 -1.63
CA LEU A 5 2.74 -4.55 -2.49
C LEU A 5 3.37 -5.76 -1.79
N PHE A 6 3.84 -5.59 -0.56
CA PHE A 6 4.53 -6.65 0.16
C PHE A 6 3.67 -7.08 1.34
N CYS A 7 3.32 -8.37 1.40
CA CYS A 7 2.61 -9.03 2.51
C CYS A 7 3.09 -8.44 3.86
N PRO A 8 2.32 -7.54 4.48
CA PRO A 8 2.79 -6.85 5.66
C PRO A 8 2.69 -7.86 6.81
N LYS A 9 3.83 -8.23 7.41
CA LYS A 9 3.81 -8.89 8.72
C LYS A 9 3.21 -7.92 9.75
N ARG A 10 2.57 -8.44 10.80
CA ARG A 10 1.93 -7.64 11.87
C ARG A 10 2.80 -6.49 12.38
N LEU A 11 4.10 -6.77 12.58
CA LEU A 11 5.07 -5.77 13.04
C LEU A 11 5.27 -4.62 12.04
N HIS A 12 5.41 -4.93 10.75
CA HIS A 12 5.57 -3.91 9.71
C HIS A 12 4.29 -3.07 9.58
N LEU A 13 3.11 -3.69 9.68
CA LEU A 13 1.85 -2.94 9.63
C LEU A 13 1.74 -1.95 10.80
N HIS A 14 2.16 -2.38 12.01
CA HIS A 14 2.17 -1.52 13.19
C HIS A 14 3.08 -0.29 13.00
N GLU A 15 4.33 -0.49 12.55
CA GLU A 15 5.26 0.61 12.27
C GLU A 15 4.73 1.57 11.20
N MET A 16 4.08 1.03 10.16
CA MET A 16 3.47 1.84 9.10
C MET A 16 2.32 2.71 9.61
N VAL A 17 1.43 2.14 10.43
CA VAL A 17 0.31 2.89 11.01
C VAL A 17 0.85 3.99 11.92
N LEU A 18 1.86 3.70 12.73
CA LEU A 18 2.48 4.68 13.63
C LEU A 18 3.15 5.83 12.85
N ALA A 19 3.89 5.52 11.78
CA ALA A 19 4.49 6.52 10.91
C ALA A 19 3.42 7.42 10.25
N LEU A 20 2.33 6.83 9.75
CA LEU A 20 1.26 7.56 9.07
C LEU A 20 0.48 8.48 10.01
N LEU A 21 0.24 8.02 11.24
CA LEU A 21 -0.36 8.82 12.31
C LEU A 21 0.53 10.01 12.67
N ASN A 22 1.84 9.78 12.81
CA ASN A 22 2.81 10.84 13.08
C ASN A 22 2.92 11.85 11.92
N GLU A 23 2.87 11.39 10.66
CA GLU A 23 2.81 12.28 9.49
C GLU A 23 1.52 13.13 9.43
N SER A 24 0.44 12.63 10.02
CA SER A 24 -0.87 13.30 10.05
C SER A 24 -1.09 14.14 11.33
N ASP A 25 -0.07 14.31 12.18
CA ASP A 25 -0.16 14.93 13.51
C ASP A 25 -1.26 14.33 14.40
N LEU A 26 -1.54 13.03 14.23
CA LEU A 26 -2.50 12.27 15.03
C LEU A 26 -1.76 11.39 16.04
N PHE A 27 -2.14 11.48 17.31
CA PHE A 27 -1.57 10.65 18.37
C PHE A 27 -2.66 9.73 18.95
N LEU A 28 -2.50 8.44 18.73
CA LEU A 28 -3.35 7.39 19.33
C LEU A 28 -2.57 6.65 20.41
N SER A 29 -3.27 6.06 21.38
CA SER A 29 -2.64 5.16 22.35
C SER A 29 -2.14 3.89 21.68
N GLU A 30 -1.10 3.27 22.23
CA GLU A 30 -0.54 2.01 21.72
C GLU A 30 -1.61 0.91 21.63
N GLU A 31 -2.51 0.83 22.62
CA GLU A 31 -3.67 -0.08 22.61
C GLU A 31 -4.60 0.17 21.41
N ALA A 32 -4.88 1.43 21.07
CA ALA A 32 -5.73 1.76 19.92
C ALA A 32 -5.05 1.39 18.59
N VAL A 33 -3.72 1.59 18.50
CA VAL A 33 -2.94 1.18 17.32
C VAL A 33 -2.95 -0.34 17.18
N GLU A 34 -2.73 -1.08 18.27
CA GLU A 34 -2.81 -2.54 18.25
C GLU A 34 -4.20 -3.04 17.85
N GLN A 35 -5.27 -2.43 18.35
CA GLN A 35 -6.64 -2.80 17.96
C GLN A 35 -6.90 -2.56 16.47
N ILE A 36 -6.41 -1.46 15.91
CA ILE A 36 -6.54 -1.18 14.46
C ILE A 36 -5.79 -2.24 13.65
N VAL A 37 -4.57 -2.59 14.06
CA VAL A 37 -3.76 -3.63 13.40
C VAL A 37 -4.45 -4.99 13.48
N ASP A 38 -4.95 -5.38 14.66
CA ASP A 38 -5.64 -6.66 14.88
C ASP A 38 -6.94 -6.76 14.07
N GLN A 39 -7.76 -5.70 14.07
CA GLN A 39 -8.97 -5.64 13.25
C GLN A 39 -8.67 -5.70 11.76
N THR A 40 -7.60 -5.03 11.30
CA THR A 40 -7.20 -5.06 9.89
C THR A 40 -6.74 -6.45 9.49
N PHE A 41 -5.96 -7.13 10.35
CA PHE A 41 -5.57 -8.51 10.13
C PHE A 41 -6.78 -9.44 10.07
N LYS A 42 -7.69 -9.39 11.04
CA LYS A 42 -8.92 -10.22 11.03
C LYS A 42 -9.80 -10.04 9.80
N GLN A 43 -9.76 -8.88 9.17
CA GLN A 43 -10.54 -8.61 7.95
C GLN A 43 -9.81 -9.00 6.66
N ALA A 44 -8.48 -9.01 6.69
CA ALA A 44 -7.64 -9.26 5.52
C ALA A 44 -7.14 -10.71 5.44
N ASP A 45 -6.72 -11.27 6.56
CA ASP A 45 -6.35 -12.67 6.76
C ASP A 45 -7.63 -13.50 6.91
N LEU A 46 -8.02 -14.20 5.84
CA LEU A 46 -9.24 -15.00 5.80
C LEU A 46 -9.01 -16.41 6.35
N ASN A 47 -7.75 -16.84 6.40
CA ASN A 47 -7.34 -18.18 6.79
C ASN A 47 -6.82 -18.26 8.24
N ASP A 48 -6.66 -17.11 8.91
CA ASP A 48 -6.16 -16.93 10.29
C ASP A 48 -4.77 -17.57 10.49
N ASP A 49 -3.93 -17.54 9.46
CA ASP A 49 -2.55 -18.07 9.51
C ASP A 49 -1.53 -17.03 10.00
N GLY A 50 -1.99 -15.80 10.26
CA GLY A 50 -1.19 -14.68 10.73
C GLY A 50 -0.38 -14.00 9.62
N LYS A 51 -0.69 -14.28 8.36
CA LYS A 51 -0.11 -13.68 7.16
C LYS A 51 -1.24 -13.26 6.22
N ILE A 52 -0.90 -12.44 5.23
CA ILE A 52 -1.87 -11.99 4.23
C ILE A 52 -1.33 -12.41 2.87
N ASP A 53 -1.93 -13.43 2.28
CA ASP A 53 -1.52 -13.92 0.97
C ASP A 53 -1.86 -12.91 -0.14
N PRO A 54 -1.18 -12.97 -1.30
CA PRO A 54 -1.49 -12.08 -2.43
C PRO A 54 -2.94 -12.16 -2.89
N ASP A 55 -3.56 -13.35 -2.84
CA ASP A 55 -4.96 -13.57 -3.19
C ASP A 55 -5.93 -12.97 -2.16
N GLU A 56 -5.59 -13.05 -0.88
CA GLU A 56 -6.32 -12.42 0.21
C GLU A 56 -6.23 -10.90 0.12
N TRP A 57 -5.02 -10.37 -0.10
CA TRP A 57 -4.78 -8.95 -0.34
C TRP A 57 -5.58 -8.44 -1.54
N LYS A 58 -5.59 -9.18 -2.65
CA LYS A 58 -6.37 -8.82 -3.84
C LYS A 58 -7.86 -8.78 -3.55
N THR A 59 -8.36 -9.75 -2.78
CA THR A 59 -9.77 -9.81 -2.37
C THR A 59 -10.12 -8.64 -1.44
N PHE A 60 -9.25 -8.33 -0.48
CA PHE A 60 -9.41 -7.23 0.46
C PHE A 60 -9.37 -5.86 -0.23
N ALA A 61 -8.40 -5.65 -1.13
CA ALA A 61 -8.26 -4.43 -1.91
C ALA A 61 -9.43 -4.23 -2.88
N SER A 62 -9.99 -5.31 -3.44
CA SER A 62 -11.17 -5.25 -4.31
C SER A 62 -12.43 -4.83 -3.55
N LYS A 63 -12.57 -5.25 -2.28
CA LYS A 63 -13.68 -4.82 -1.40
C LYS A 63 -13.54 -3.37 -0.96
N ASN A 64 -12.31 -2.87 -0.84
CA ASN A 64 -12.01 -1.53 -0.35
C ASN A 64 -11.16 -0.73 -1.36
N PRO A 65 -11.75 -0.30 -2.49
CA PRO A 65 -11.00 0.37 -3.56
C PRO A 65 -10.35 1.70 -3.12
N ALA A 66 -10.84 2.32 -2.04
CA ALA A 66 -10.24 3.51 -1.44
C ALA A 66 -8.80 3.29 -0.92
N LEU A 67 -8.44 2.06 -0.54
CA LEU A 67 -7.07 1.70 -0.13
C LEU A 67 -6.06 1.91 -1.26
N LEU A 68 -6.51 1.75 -2.51
CA LEU A 68 -5.68 1.91 -3.70
C LEU A 68 -5.64 3.35 -4.22
N LYS A 69 -6.32 4.31 -3.57
CA LYS A 69 -6.35 5.71 -4.00
C LYS A 69 -4.95 6.32 -4.06
N ASN A 70 -4.08 5.95 -3.12
CA ASN A 70 -2.68 6.39 -3.06
C ASN A 70 -1.76 5.60 -4.02
N MET A 71 -2.24 4.50 -4.61
CA MET A 71 -1.52 3.73 -5.63
C MET A 71 -1.73 4.27 -7.04
N THR A 72 -2.77 5.10 -7.25
CA THR A 72 -3.04 5.77 -8.53
C THR A 72 -2.53 7.20 -8.49
N LEU A 73 -1.62 7.57 -9.38
CA LEU A 73 -1.19 8.95 -9.61
C LEU A 73 -1.81 9.45 -10.92
N PRO A 74 -2.93 10.20 -10.87
CA PRO A 74 -3.60 10.70 -12.08
C PRO A 74 -2.69 11.53 -12.97
N CYS A 75 -1.75 12.26 -12.36
CA CYS A 75 -0.78 13.12 -13.02
C CYS A 75 0.16 12.38 -13.98
N LEU A 76 0.25 11.04 -13.89
CA LEU A 76 1.02 10.22 -14.85
C LEU A 76 0.42 10.25 -16.26
N LYS A 77 -0.89 10.49 -16.40
CA LYS A 77 -1.58 10.49 -17.70
C LYS A 77 -1.19 11.69 -18.58
N ASP A 78 -0.81 12.79 -17.95
CA ASP A 78 -0.56 14.06 -18.64
C ASP A 78 0.93 14.47 -18.61
N ILE A 79 1.83 13.56 -18.19
CA ILE A 79 3.29 13.83 -18.05
C ILE A 79 3.89 14.43 -19.31
N THR A 80 3.53 13.89 -20.47
CA THR A 80 4.09 14.30 -21.77
C THR A 80 3.69 15.72 -22.16
N MET A 81 2.72 16.32 -21.48
CA MET A 81 2.25 17.69 -21.76
C MET A 81 2.71 18.71 -20.72
N VAL A 82 2.91 18.30 -19.46
CA VAL A 82 3.13 19.23 -18.33
C VAL A 82 4.60 19.31 -17.88
N PHE A 83 5.41 18.27 -18.12
CA PHE A 83 6.82 18.26 -17.68
C PHE A 83 7.78 17.72 -18.75
N PRO A 84 8.30 18.58 -19.66
CA PRO A 84 9.25 18.19 -20.71
C PRO A 84 10.57 17.61 -20.17
N SER A 85 10.92 17.88 -18.92
CA SER A 85 12.11 17.36 -18.24
C SER A 85 11.91 15.96 -17.64
N PHE A 86 10.67 15.45 -17.57
CA PHE A 86 10.37 14.08 -17.18
C PHE A 86 10.37 13.19 -18.43
N ILE A 87 11.50 13.15 -19.14
CA ILE A 87 11.73 12.15 -20.18
C ILE A 87 12.04 10.84 -19.46
N LEU A 88 11.06 9.95 -19.46
CA LEU A 88 11.20 8.59 -18.98
C LEU A 88 12.23 7.89 -19.90
N ASN A 89 13.48 7.73 -19.44
CA ASN A 89 14.39 6.78 -20.04
C ASN A 89 13.87 5.37 -19.70
N SER A 90 12.85 4.90 -20.41
CA SER A 90 12.62 3.46 -20.48
C SER A 90 13.70 2.92 -21.39
N GLU A 91 14.79 2.42 -20.82
CA GLU A 91 15.52 1.35 -21.49
C GLU A 91 14.52 0.22 -21.69
N VAL A 92 13.97 0.17 -22.90
CA VAL A 92 13.31 -1.01 -23.42
C VAL A 92 14.43 -2.06 -23.45
N CYS A 93 14.46 -2.97 -22.49
CA CYS A 93 15.12 -4.25 -22.72
C CYS A 93 14.35 -4.90 -23.87
N GLU A 94 14.80 -4.64 -25.10
CA GLU A 94 14.45 -5.40 -26.28
C GLU A 94 14.96 -6.83 -26.05
N GLU A 95 14.16 -7.64 -25.38
CA GLU A 95 14.24 -9.09 -25.52
C GLU A 95 13.46 -9.47 -26.79
N GLU A 96 14.14 -9.50 -27.95
CA GLU A 96 13.92 -10.37 -29.13
C GLU A 96 15.22 -10.24 -29.98
N LEU A 97 16.01 -11.25 -30.36
CA LEU A 97 15.79 -12.66 -30.69
C LEU A 97 17.13 -13.43 -30.60
#